data_AF-A0A137NPJ1-F1
#
_entry.id   AF-A0A137NPJ1-F1
#
_cell.length_a   1.000
_cell.length_b   1.000
_cell.length_c   1.000
_cell.angle_alpha   90.00
_cell.angle_beta   90.00
_cell.angle_gamma   90.00
#
_symmetry.space_group_name_H-M   'P 1'
#
loop_
_entity.id
_entity.type
_entity.pdbx_description
1 polymer ?
#
loop_
_entity_poly.entity_id
_entity_poly.type
_entity_poly.pdbx_seq_one_letter_code
_entity_poly.pdbx_strand_id
1 'polypeptide(L)'
;MLLVHLKRVVKLGELVHSPYFGLLDAMAACEIMDPKMDSGYQNLTNLLSEYNINSDLSYNNVLAILDKLFCLQIEWFFGNPPLQTLFTSYYLHYQTPQLSYNSNASNLIFSYVHLIRLSGHFISNQVTEEGQFYEGEDFSNQLPHNVRWSQVPPYDEAKWVARSEELIMNIVDGLNIRDGILDQVIVRFKVQLLLLKICWGFYGSDKNIDELRGLLFESLELIRGLEQAYEFSESLVDSAFNFNLSNLISGQVPPRPIEHWDFAKVKQNYKNFLKSALFITNVVQNPFGLTPSATQFCGLSLDKLLKSYSSAKNCTIVQVWLQSLLLNRSSNSSYFGKLPAQEFIPMYIDWFDLSDEGKEEWTGNDYLKPIWTGVNTLMNEGLVNYTKNVSRQRREGNKLVRKWQTQVSNIMQLIQNSNLRDYLSSEDLLINLSNLIQNFLNYKKLEIMETILRLSFSLNLVNSRKDYFVNLIYLEHVLRLNHDLILNYSSLSNL
;
A
#
# COMPACT_ATOMS: atom_id res chain seq x y z
N MET A 1 -23.24 -45.05 15.33
CA MET A 1 -24.53 -45.76 15.20
C MET A 1 -25.73 -44.86 15.55
N LEU A 2 -25.70 -44.11 16.67
CA LEU A 2 -26.76 -43.17 17.08
C LEU A 2 -27.10 -42.09 16.03
N LEU A 3 -26.10 -41.40 15.47
CA LEU A 3 -26.31 -40.34 14.47
C LEU A 3 -27.01 -40.84 13.20
N VAL A 4 -26.73 -42.08 12.77
CA VAL A 4 -27.39 -42.70 11.61
C VAL A 4 -28.85 -43.00 11.91
N HIS A 5 -29.18 -43.35 13.15
CA HIS A 5 -30.57 -43.56 13.58
C HIS A 5 -31.33 -42.23 13.67
N LEU A 6 -30.72 -41.19 14.24
CA LEU A 6 -31.29 -39.83 14.30
C LEU A 6 -31.55 -39.25 12.91
N LYS A 7 -30.66 -39.50 11.94
CA LYS A 7 -30.87 -39.10 10.53
C LYS A 7 -32.19 -39.64 9.95
N ARG A 8 -32.66 -40.81 10.38
CA ARG A 8 -33.93 -41.40 9.88
C ARG A 8 -35.17 -40.65 10.36
N VAL A 9 -35.06 -39.87 11.43
CA VAL A 9 -36.17 -39.09 12.01
C VAL A 9 -36.26 -37.70 11.38
N VAL A 10 -35.15 -37.20 10.83
CA VAL A 10 -35.06 -35.92 10.11
C VAL A 10 -35.63 -36.10 8.70
N LYS A 11 -36.62 -35.28 8.31
CA LYS A 11 -37.24 -35.33 6.98
C LYS A 11 -36.38 -34.62 5.94
N LEU A 12 -36.63 -34.92 4.67
CA LEU A 12 -36.00 -34.21 3.56
C LEU A 12 -36.32 -32.71 3.66
N GLY A 13 -35.28 -31.87 3.63
CA GLY A 13 -35.41 -30.41 3.77
C GLY A 13 -35.29 -29.88 5.20
N GLU A 14 -35.17 -30.75 6.21
CA GLU A 14 -34.89 -30.35 7.59
C GLU A 14 -33.38 -30.35 7.86
N LEU A 15 -32.90 -29.34 8.61
CA LEU A 15 -31.51 -29.22 9.07
C LEU A 15 -31.51 -29.08 10.59
N VAL A 16 -30.73 -29.93 11.27
CA VAL A 16 -30.51 -29.81 12.71
C VAL A 16 -29.27 -28.95 12.94
N HIS A 17 -29.46 -27.77 13.50
CA HIS A 17 -28.37 -26.83 13.81
C HIS A 17 -28.68 -26.04 15.09
N SER A 18 -27.69 -25.31 15.59
CA SER A 18 -27.89 -24.38 16.73
C SER A 18 -28.83 -23.23 16.34
N PRO A 19 -29.68 -22.72 17.25
CA PRO A 19 -30.53 -21.55 16.99
C PRO A 19 -29.76 -20.30 16.53
N TYR A 20 -28.48 -20.21 16.87
CA TYR A 20 -27.60 -19.09 16.51
C TYR A 20 -26.78 -19.32 15.23
N PHE A 21 -26.86 -20.51 14.63
CA PHE A 21 -26.13 -20.83 13.40
C PHE A 21 -26.92 -20.36 12.18
N GLY A 22 -26.32 -19.49 11.36
CA GLY A 22 -26.89 -19.05 10.10
C GLY A 22 -26.42 -19.93 8.94
N LEU A 23 -27.31 -20.17 7.96
CA LEU A 23 -26.92 -20.89 6.73
C LEU A 23 -25.84 -20.15 5.90
N LEU A 24 -25.72 -18.83 6.07
CA LEU A 24 -24.65 -18.05 5.45
C LEU A 24 -23.27 -18.43 6.01
N ASP A 25 -23.19 -18.80 7.29
CA ASP A 25 -21.93 -19.25 7.92
C ASP A 25 -21.47 -20.58 7.30
N ALA A 26 -22.42 -21.42 6.88
CA ALA A 26 -22.13 -22.68 6.21
C ALA A 26 -21.52 -22.49 4.81
N MET A 27 -21.76 -21.35 4.15
CA MET A 27 -21.25 -21.11 2.79
C MET A 27 -19.72 -20.96 2.73
N ALA A 28 -19.08 -20.64 3.85
CA ALA A 28 -17.62 -20.54 3.97
C ALA A 28 -16.97 -21.84 4.45
N ALA A 29 -17.76 -22.90 4.69
CA ALA A 29 -17.23 -24.17 5.16
C ALA A 29 -16.39 -24.89 4.09
N CYS A 30 -15.30 -25.53 4.52
CA CYS A 30 -14.51 -26.41 3.66
C CYS A 30 -15.15 -27.80 3.64
N GLU A 31 -15.23 -28.39 2.44
CA GLU A 31 -15.74 -29.75 2.23
C GLU A 31 -14.57 -30.75 2.19
N ILE A 32 -14.55 -31.68 3.15
CA ILE A 32 -13.53 -32.74 3.24
C ILE A 32 -13.74 -33.74 2.09
N MET A 33 -12.67 -34.27 1.52
CA MET A 33 -12.64 -35.15 0.34
C MET A 33 -12.99 -34.47 -1.00
N ASP A 34 -13.19 -33.16 -1.03
CA ASP A 34 -13.24 -32.40 -2.29
C ASP A 34 -11.82 -31.92 -2.65
N PRO A 35 -11.22 -32.35 -3.76
CA PRO A 35 -9.89 -31.91 -4.19
C PRO A 35 -9.68 -30.40 -4.31
N LYS A 36 -10.77 -29.62 -4.46
CA LYS A 36 -10.73 -28.16 -4.59
C LYS A 36 -10.91 -27.41 -3.28
N MET A 37 -11.50 -28.03 -2.26
CA MET A 37 -11.83 -27.40 -0.98
C MET A 37 -11.00 -27.96 0.18
N ASP A 38 -10.60 -29.22 0.10
CA ASP A 38 -9.82 -29.92 1.10
C ASP A 38 -8.33 -29.85 0.76
N SER A 39 -7.61 -28.98 1.48
CA SER A 39 -6.15 -28.88 1.38
C SER A 39 -5.44 -30.18 1.80
N GLY A 40 -6.07 -31.00 2.65
CA GLY A 40 -5.55 -32.30 3.09
C GLY A 40 -5.81 -33.45 2.11
N TYR A 41 -6.59 -33.22 1.04
CA TYR A 41 -6.94 -34.27 0.07
C TYR A 41 -5.77 -34.71 -0.81
N GLN A 42 -4.85 -33.81 -1.12
CA GLN A 42 -3.70 -34.16 -1.97
C GLN A 42 -2.75 -35.13 -1.25
N ASN A 43 -2.21 -36.09 -1.99
CA ASN A 43 -1.34 -37.15 -1.46
C ASN A 43 -0.14 -36.56 -0.68
N LEU A 44 -0.23 -36.64 0.65
CA LEU A 44 0.82 -36.28 1.61
C LEU A 44 2.14 -37.03 1.39
N THR A 45 2.11 -38.14 0.65
CA THR A 45 3.32 -38.94 0.34
C THR A 45 4.35 -38.17 -0.51
N ASN A 46 3.92 -37.24 -1.36
CA ASN A 46 4.84 -36.35 -2.10
C ASN A 46 5.25 -35.11 -1.30
N LEU A 47 4.54 -34.80 -0.20
CA LEU A 47 4.87 -33.72 0.73
C LEU A 47 6.01 -34.09 1.69
N LEU A 48 6.20 -35.38 1.93
CA LEU A 48 7.18 -35.95 2.87
C LEU A 48 8.53 -36.30 2.23
N SER A 49 8.78 -35.98 0.96
CA SER A 49 10.15 -35.95 0.45
C SER A 49 10.84 -34.75 1.09
N GLU A 50 11.33 -34.93 2.32
CA GLU A 50 11.96 -33.90 3.13
C GLU A 50 13.18 -33.34 2.38
N TYR A 51 13.03 -32.13 1.85
CA TYR A 51 14.16 -31.39 1.33
C TYR A 51 15.11 -31.07 2.48
N ASN A 52 16.35 -31.56 2.39
CA ASN A 52 17.35 -31.29 3.41
C ASN A 52 17.92 -29.88 3.22
N ILE A 53 17.45 -28.94 4.04
CA ILE A 53 17.90 -27.53 4.05
C ILE A 53 19.40 -27.37 4.33
N ASN A 54 20.03 -28.36 4.97
CA ASN A 54 21.45 -28.36 5.33
C ASN A 54 22.32 -29.12 4.32
N SER A 55 21.78 -29.50 3.16
CA SER A 55 22.56 -30.14 2.10
C SER A 55 23.67 -29.22 1.61
N ASP A 56 24.82 -29.79 1.24
CA ASP A 56 25.88 -29.05 0.57
C ASP A 56 25.41 -28.64 -0.84
N LEU A 57 25.24 -27.33 -1.04
CA LEU A 57 24.80 -26.75 -2.30
C LEU A 57 25.97 -26.06 -3.01
N SER A 58 26.01 -26.18 -4.33
CA SER A 58 26.89 -25.35 -5.16
C SER A 58 26.41 -23.90 -5.15
N TYR A 59 27.31 -22.95 -5.42
CA TYR A 59 26.93 -21.54 -5.52
C TYR A 59 25.95 -21.27 -6.68
N ASN A 60 25.94 -22.11 -7.72
CA ASN A 60 24.91 -22.05 -8.78
C ASN A 60 23.52 -22.36 -8.23
N ASN A 61 23.39 -23.41 -7.41
CA ASN A 61 22.11 -23.76 -6.79
C ASN A 61 21.67 -22.69 -5.78
N VAL A 62 22.61 -22.12 -5.02
CA VAL A 62 22.32 -20.97 -4.14
C VAL A 62 21.72 -19.83 -4.97
N LEU A 63 22.40 -19.43 -6.03
CA LEU A 63 21.98 -18.33 -6.90
C LEU A 63 20.59 -18.55 -7.49
N ALA A 64 20.29 -19.78 -7.95
CA ALA A 64 18.96 -20.13 -8.46
C ALA A 64 17.86 -20.07 -7.39
N ILE A 65 18.16 -20.51 -6.15
CA ILE A 65 17.25 -20.37 -5.01
C ILE A 65 17.02 -18.89 -4.67
N LEU A 66 18.06 -18.06 -4.69
CA LEU A 66 17.93 -16.61 -4.47
C LEU A 66 17.04 -15.94 -5.52
N ASP A 67 17.25 -16.25 -6.81
CA ASP A 67 16.44 -15.71 -7.90
C ASP A 67 14.96 -16.14 -7.76
N LYS A 68 14.69 -17.40 -7.41
CA LYS A 68 13.32 -17.88 -7.16
C LYS A 68 12.66 -17.21 -5.95
N LEU A 69 13.39 -17.04 -4.84
CA LEU A 69 12.91 -16.31 -3.66
C LEU A 69 12.58 -14.85 -4.00
N PHE A 70 13.43 -14.19 -4.78
CA PHE A 70 13.18 -12.84 -5.26
C PHE A 70 11.90 -12.76 -6.10
N CYS A 71 11.70 -13.68 -7.06
CA CYS A 71 10.46 -13.78 -7.84
C CYS A 71 9.22 -13.88 -6.95
N LEU A 72 9.23 -14.80 -5.98
CA LEU A 72 8.10 -15.02 -5.07
C LEU A 72 7.85 -13.79 -4.16
N GLN A 73 8.90 -13.08 -3.76
CA GLN A 73 8.77 -11.84 -2.99
C GLN A 73 8.06 -10.74 -3.80
N ILE A 74 8.47 -10.55 -5.06
CA ILE A 74 7.84 -9.54 -5.91
C ILE A 74 6.41 -9.92 -6.25
N GLU A 75 6.11 -11.20 -6.50
CA GLU A 75 4.73 -11.65 -6.68
C GLU A 75 3.84 -11.32 -5.48
N TRP A 76 4.35 -11.51 -4.25
CA TRP A 76 3.65 -11.10 -3.05
C TRP A 76 3.38 -9.60 -3.01
N PHE A 77 4.36 -8.77 -3.37
CA PHE A 77 4.19 -7.31 -3.40
C PHE A 77 3.03 -6.87 -4.30
N PHE A 78 2.79 -7.61 -5.38
CA PHE A 78 1.71 -7.33 -6.33
C PHE A 78 0.37 -8.01 -5.97
N GLY A 79 0.24 -8.53 -4.74
CA GLY A 79 -1.05 -8.94 -4.14
C GLY A 79 -1.26 -10.45 -3.98
N ASN A 80 -0.35 -11.29 -4.50
CA ASN A 80 -0.46 -12.73 -4.33
C ASN A 80 -0.25 -13.14 -2.85
N PRO A 81 -1.06 -14.06 -2.29
CA PRO A 81 -0.91 -14.50 -0.89
C PRO A 81 0.50 -15.01 -0.55
N PRO A 82 1.09 -14.59 0.60
CA PRO A 82 2.44 -15.01 0.99
C PRO A 82 2.54 -16.52 1.23
N LEU A 83 1.45 -17.17 1.67
CA LEU A 83 1.37 -18.63 1.83
C LEU A 83 1.53 -19.40 0.51
N GLN A 84 1.14 -18.78 -0.60
CA GLN A 84 1.16 -19.38 -1.93
C GLN A 84 2.36 -18.89 -2.75
N THR A 85 3.14 -17.94 -2.22
CA THR A 85 4.37 -17.44 -2.84
C THR A 85 5.58 -17.77 -1.96
N LEU A 86 5.92 -16.90 -1.02
CA LEU A 86 7.14 -16.97 -0.20
C LEU A 86 7.19 -18.22 0.69
N PHE A 87 6.11 -18.54 1.39
CA PHE A 87 6.06 -19.70 2.30
C PHE A 87 5.89 -21.04 1.56
N THR A 88 6.06 -21.04 0.24
CA THR A 88 6.33 -22.28 -0.50
C THR A 88 7.79 -22.71 -0.37
N SER A 89 8.70 -21.84 0.07
CA SER A 89 10.09 -22.21 0.33
C SER A 89 10.26 -22.87 1.69
N TYR A 90 10.96 -24.01 1.75
CA TYR A 90 11.30 -24.65 3.03
C TYR A 90 12.11 -23.72 3.94
N TYR A 91 13.03 -22.91 3.40
CA TYR A 91 13.88 -22.02 4.18
C TYR A 91 13.10 -20.96 4.98
N LEU A 92 11.90 -20.58 4.52
CA LEU A 92 11.01 -19.61 5.18
C LEU A 92 10.19 -20.21 6.33
N HIS A 93 10.27 -21.53 6.57
CA HIS A 93 9.64 -22.18 7.74
C HIS A 93 10.59 -22.37 8.91
N TYR A 94 11.89 -22.45 8.65
CA TYR A 94 12.90 -22.61 9.72
C TYR A 94 13.28 -21.27 10.31
N GLN A 95 13.37 -21.18 11.63
CA GLN A 95 13.96 -20.01 12.27
C GLN A 95 15.33 -19.74 11.66
N THR A 96 15.65 -18.48 11.37
CA THR A 96 17.00 -18.12 10.95
C THR A 96 17.96 -18.66 12.01
N PRO A 97 18.83 -19.63 11.69
CA PRO A 97 19.87 -20.02 12.63
C PRO A 97 20.63 -18.76 13.03
N GLN A 98 21.18 -18.74 14.25
CA GLN A 98 22.03 -17.63 14.71
C GLN A 98 22.97 -17.24 13.56
N LEU A 99 22.75 -16.05 12.99
CA LEU A 99 23.32 -15.69 11.71
C LEU A 99 24.84 -15.77 11.83
N SER A 100 25.42 -16.80 11.23
CA SER A 100 26.87 -17.00 11.30
C SER A 100 27.51 -16.28 10.12
N TYR A 101 28.67 -15.66 10.35
CA TYR A 101 29.47 -15.01 9.30
C TYR A 101 30.04 -15.99 8.26
N ASN A 102 29.84 -17.31 8.44
CA ASN A 102 30.38 -18.33 7.54
C ASN A 102 29.68 -18.32 6.18
N SER A 103 30.47 -18.23 5.10
CA SER A 103 30.04 -18.20 3.70
C SER A 103 29.54 -19.53 3.12
N ASN A 104 29.20 -20.50 3.98
CA ASN A 104 28.63 -21.77 3.54
C ASN A 104 27.32 -21.53 2.77
N ALA A 105 27.07 -22.36 1.75
CA ALA A 105 25.95 -22.19 0.84
C ALA A 105 24.57 -22.07 1.53
N SER A 106 24.30 -22.89 2.55
CA SER A 106 23.07 -22.83 3.35
C SER A 106 22.96 -21.52 4.14
N ASN A 107 24.06 -21.03 4.72
CA ASN A 107 24.10 -19.77 5.46
C ASN A 107 23.84 -18.56 4.57
N LEU A 108 24.28 -18.58 3.31
CA LEU A 108 23.94 -17.54 2.34
C LEU A 108 22.42 -17.48 2.13
N ILE A 109 21.77 -18.62 1.90
CA ILE A 109 20.32 -18.67 1.73
C ILE A 109 19.59 -18.20 3.00
N PHE A 110 20.01 -18.65 4.19
CA PHE A 110 19.41 -18.19 5.46
C PHE A 110 19.60 -16.69 5.69
N SER A 111 20.75 -16.13 5.34
CA SER A 111 21.02 -14.69 5.43
C SER A 111 20.13 -13.90 4.46
N TYR A 112 19.90 -14.43 3.26
CA TYR A 112 18.98 -13.82 2.30
C TYR A 112 17.53 -13.88 2.78
N VAL A 113 17.10 -15.04 3.32
CA VAL A 113 15.77 -15.23 3.92
C VAL A 113 15.58 -14.31 5.13
N HIS A 114 16.62 -14.05 5.92
CA HIS A 114 16.57 -13.06 7.00
C HIS A 114 16.21 -11.66 6.47
N LEU A 115 16.81 -11.22 5.36
CA LEU A 115 16.46 -9.94 4.74
C LEU A 115 15.02 -9.93 4.19
N ILE A 116 14.56 -11.02 3.57
CA ILE A 116 13.15 -11.18 3.13
C ILE A 116 12.20 -11.06 4.31
N ARG A 117 12.51 -11.75 5.41
CA ARG A 117 11.69 -11.74 6.62
C ARG A 117 11.60 -10.37 7.29
N LEU A 118 12.72 -9.65 7.35
CA LEU A 118 12.74 -8.28 7.88
C LEU A 118 11.98 -7.31 6.98
N SER A 119 12.22 -7.34 5.66
CA SER A 119 11.46 -6.49 4.73
C SER A 119 9.97 -6.83 4.75
N GLY A 120 9.63 -8.12 4.83
CA GLY A 120 8.26 -8.60 4.98
C GLY A 120 7.60 -8.14 6.28
N HIS A 121 8.35 -8.10 7.39
CA HIS A 121 7.87 -7.56 8.67
C HIS A 121 7.51 -6.07 8.54
N PHE A 122 8.40 -5.24 7.99
CA PHE A 122 8.12 -3.81 7.82
C PHE A 122 6.93 -3.57 6.91
N ILE A 123 6.85 -4.26 5.76
CA ILE A 123 5.71 -4.14 4.86
C ILE A 123 4.42 -4.60 5.56
N SER A 124 4.45 -5.74 6.23
CA SER A 124 3.28 -6.31 6.92
C SER A 124 2.75 -5.36 8.00
N ASN A 125 3.62 -4.83 8.86
CA ASN A 125 3.22 -3.88 9.90
C ASN A 125 2.72 -2.60 9.26
N GLN A 126 3.43 -2.05 8.28
CA GLN A 126 3.04 -0.82 7.61
C GLN A 126 1.66 -0.92 6.94
N VAL A 127 1.42 -2.01 6.22
CA VAL A 127 0.15 -2.30 5.58
C VAL A 127 -0.95 -2.40 6.64
N THR A 128 -0.70 -3.09 7.76
CA THR A 128 -1.68 -3.30 8.85
C THR A 128 -1.98 -2.03 9.64
N GLU A 129 -0.98 -1.20 9.91
CA GLU A 129 -1.07 -0.01 10.77
C GLU A 129 -1.50 1.24 9.99
N GLU A 130 -0.90 1.46 8.81
CA GLU A 130 -1.05 2.68 8.02
C GLU A 130 -2.02 2.52 6.84
N GLY A 131 -2.12 1.32 6.27
CA GLY A 131 -2.84 1.07 5.02
C GLY A 131 -4.37 1.18 5.11
N GLN A 132 -4.99 1.97 4.23
CA GLN A 132 -6.40 1.86 3.86
C GLN A 132 -6.56 0.99 2.61
N PHE A 133 -6.39 -0.32 2.78
CA PHE A 133 -6.58 -1.30 1.72
C PHE A 133 -7.68 -2.30 2.13
N TYR A 134 -8.20 -3.03 1.15
CA TYR A 134 -9.16 -4.10 1.39
C TYR A 134 -8.47 -5.45 1.28
N GLU A 135 -8.37 -6.14 2.41
CA GLU A 135 -7.76 -7.46 2.47
C GLU A 135 -8.51 -8.47 1.59
N GLY A 136 -7.77 -9.30 0.86
CA GLY A 136 -8.32 -10.29 -0.07
C GLY A 136 -8.83 -9.70 -1.40
N GLU A 137 -8.79 -8.37 -1.57
CA GLU A 137 -9.03 -7.69 -2.85
C GLU A 137 -7.75 -7.02 -3.36
N ASP A 138 -7.15 -6.14 -2.54
CA ASP A 138 -6.00 -5.32 -2.92
C ASP A 138 -4.65 -5.98 -2.57
N PHE A 139 -4.62 -6.67 -1.44
CA PHE A 139 -3.42 -7.28 -0.90
C PHE A 139 -3.81 -8.41 0.04
N SER A 140 -2.94 -9.41 0.12
CA SER A 140 -3.10 -10.56 1.01
C SER A 140 -1.93 -10.57 1.97
N ASN A 141 -2.19 -10.31 3.26
CA ASN A 141 -1.16 -10.33 4.30
C ASN A 141 -1.41 -11.41 5.37
N GLN A 142 -2.43 -12.26 5.16
CA GLN A 142 -2.83 -13.26 6.14
C GLN A 142 -1.76 -14.33 6.29
N LEU A 143 -1.20 -14.41 7.50
CA LEU A 143 -0.39 -15.51 7.95
C LEU A 143 -1.10 -16.22 9.11
N PRO A 144 -1.07 -17.56 9.16
CA PRO A 144 -1.61 -18.32 10.26
C PRO A 144 -0.77 -18.10 11.53
N HIS A 145 -1.36 -18.38 12.70
CA HIS A 145 -0.84 -17.90 13.99
C HIS A 145 0.57 -18.40 14.34
N ASN A 146 0.96 -19.54 13.78
CA ASN A 146 2.26 -20.18 13.95
C ASN A 146 3.34 -19.66 12.99
N VAL A 147 2.97 -18.86 11.99
CA VAL A 147 3.88 -18.31 10.99
C VAL A 147 4.01 -16.81 11.20
N ARG A 148 5.25 -16.32 11.27
CA ARG A 148 5.55 -14.89 11.44
C ARG A 148 6.65 -14.47 10.48
N TRP A 149 6.60 -13.22 10.04
CA TRP A 149 7.65 -12.63 9.21
C TRP A 149 8.98 -12.59 9.94
N SER A 150 9.06 -11.92 11.09
CA SER A 150 10.26 -11.90 11.93
C SER A 150 9.89 -11.81 13.42
N GLN A 151 10.82 -12.22 14.29
CA GLN A 151 10.74 -11.95 15.73
C GLN A 151 11.63 -10.74 16.06
N VAL A 152 11.32 -9.58 15.48
CA VAL A 152 11.99 -8.32 15.82
C VAL A 152 11.23 -7.67 16.98
N PRO A 153 11.88 -7.40 18.13
CA PRO A 153 11.31 -6.56 19.16
C PRO A 153 11.05 -5.15 18.61
N PRO A 154 9.87 -4.54 18.86
CA PRO A 154 9.49 -3.24 18.28
C PRO A 154 10.48 -2.10 18.57
N TYR A 155 11.20 -2.17 19.69
CA TYR A 155 12.10 -1.10 20.15
C TYR A 155 13.52 -1.18 19.58
N ASP A 156 13.83 -2.18 18.76
CA ASP A 156 15.19 -2.43 18.25
C ASP A 156 15.28 -2.46 16.71
N GLU A 157 14.23 -2.11 15.97
CA GLU A 157 14.14 -2.25 14.51
C GLU A 157 15.33 -1.62 13.75
N ALA A 158 15.72 -0.39 14.10
CA ALA A 158 16.89 0.28 13.51
C ALA A 158 18.21 -0.50 13.76
N LYS A 159 18.37 -1.09 14.95
CA LYS A 159 19.55 -1.92 15.26
C LYS A 159 19.53 -3.21 14.46
N TRP A 160 18.36 -3.79 14.21
CA TRP A 160 18.23 -4.98 13.37
C TRP A 160 18.60 -4.71 11.91
N VAL A 161 18.20 -3.56 11.36
CA VAL A 161 18.61 -3.14 10.01
C VAL A 161 20.13 -2.95 9.96
N ALA A 162 20.70 -2.20 10.92
CA ALA A 162 22.15 -1.96 10.97
C ALA A 162 22.97 -3.25 11.12
N ARG A 163 22.55 -4.17 12.01
CA ARG A 163 23.20 -5.49 12.16
C ARG A 163 23.09 -6.34 10.90
N SER A 164 21.97 -6.25 10.20
CA SER A 164 21.78 -7.00 8.95
C SER A 164 22.69 -6.45 7.86
N GLU A 165 22.85 -5.13 7.76
CA GLU A 165 23.82 -4.49 6.87
C GLU A 165 25.26 -4.93 7.20
N GLU A 166 25.67 -4.84 8.46
CA GLU A 166 27.00 -5.27 8.91
C GLU A 166 27.25 -6.75 8.58
N LEU A 167 26.27 -7.61 8.82
CA LEU A 167 26.36 -9.02 8.50
C LEU A 167 26.54 -9.28 7.01
N ILE A 168 25.75 -8.60 6.17
CA ILE A 168 25.84 -8.75 4.71
C ILE A 168 27.18 -8.22 4.20
N MET A 169 27.67 -7.10 4.72
CA MET A 169 29.00 -6.59 4.36
C MET A 169 30.10 -7.59 4.69
N ASN A 170 30.08 -8.18 5.90
CA ASN A 170 31.04 -9.21 6.29
C ASN A 170 30.95 -10.48 5.42
N ILE A 171 29.75 -10.92 5.05
CA ILE A 171 29.55 -12.04 4.13
C ILE A 171 30.14 -11.70 2.76
N VAL A 172 29.83 -10.51 2.23
CA VAL A 172 30.32 -10.06 0.92
C VAL A 172 31.85 -9.94 0.91
N ASP A 173 32.45 -9.40 1.97
CA ASP A 173 33.91 -9.27 2.12
C ASP A 173 34.60 -10.64 2.26
N GLY A 174 33.93 -11.61 2.89
CA GLY A 174 34.40 -12.99 3.02
C GLY A 174 34.28 -13.82 1.74
N LEU A 175 33.48 -13.39 0.75
CA LEU A 175 33.37 -14.03 -0.56
C LEU A 175 34.49 -13.52 -1.47
N ASN A 176 35.42 -14.40 -1.83
CA ASN A 176 36.59 -14.04 -2.62
C ASN A 176 36.20 -13.61 -4.06
N ILE A 177 36.51 -12.36 -4.41
CA ILE A 177 36.04 -11.61 -5.59
C ILE A 177 36.75 -12.04 -6.89
N ARG A 178 36.94 -13.35 -7.13
CA ARG A 178 37.57 -13.86 -8.37
C ARG A 178 36.75 -14.93 -9.07
N ASP A 179 35.53 -15.20 -8.59
CA ASP A 179 34.59 -16.13 -9.20
C ASP A 179 33.34 -15.36 -9.67
N GLY A 180 33.07 -15.42 -10.97
CA GLY A 180 31.93 -14.70 -11.57
C GLY A 180 30.58 -15.12 -10.99
N ILE A 181 30.44 -16.33 -10.45
CA ILE A 181 29.19 -16.77 -9.79
C ILE A 181 29.03 -16.07 -8.43
N LEU A 182 30.11 -15.90 -7.67
CA LEU A 182 30.07 -15.22 -6.38
C LEU A 182 29.73 -13.74 -6.55
N ASP A 183 30.25 -13.10 -7.60
CA ASP A 183 29.86 -11.72 -7.95
C ASP A 183 28.35 -11.60 -8.19
N GLN A 184 27.75 -12.59 -8.87
CA GLN A 184 26.30 -12.61 -9.09
C GLN A 184 25.52 -12.78 -7.78
N VAL A 185 25.98 -13.64 -6.87
CA VAL A 185 25.39 -13.80 -5.53
C VAL A 185 25.44 -12.49 -4.74
N ILE A 186 26.59 -11.81 -4.75
CA ILE A 186 26.79 -10.51 -4.09
C ILE A 186 25.78 -9.47 -4.62
N VAL A 187 25.54 -9.43 -5.94
CA VAL A 187 24.55 -8.51 -6.52
C VAL A 187 23.14 -8.78 -5.99
N ARG A 188 22.71 -10.03 -5.81
CA ARG A 188 21.39 -10.36 -5.23
C ARG A 188 21.28 -9.86 -3.79
N PHE A 189 22.32 -10.06 -2.98
CA PHE A 189 22.36 -9.54 -1.62
C PHE A 189 22.28 -8.02 -1.57
N LYS A 190 23.00 -7.31 -2.45
CA LYS A 190 22.92 -5.84 -2.55
C LYS A 190 21.51 -5.38 -2.90
N VAL A 191 20.86 -6.01 -3.88
CA VAL A 191 19.48 -5.70 -4.27
C VAL A 191 18.52 -5.91 -3.09
N GLN A 192 18.66 -7.02 -2.38
CA GLN A 192 17.80 -7.35 -1.24
C GLN A 192 18.03 -6.43 -0.03
N LEU A 193 19.29 -6.06 0.22
CA LEU A 193 19.65 -5.11 1.28
C LEU A 193 19.08 -3.71 0.98
N LEU A 194 19.18 -3.25 -0.26
CA LEU A 194 18.55 -1.99 -0.67
C LEU A 194 17.04 -2.04 -0.52
N LEU A 195 16.41 -3.17 -0.90
CA LEU A 195 14.97 -3.34 -0.69
C LEU A 195 14.59 -3.24 0.79
N LEU A 196 15.36 -3.90 1.68
CA LEU A 196 15.17 -3.79 3.12
C LEU A 196 15.28 -2.34 3.59
N LYS A 197 16.32 -1.61 3.18
CA LYS A 197 16.52 -0.20 3.54
C LYS A 197 15.39 0.70 3.03
N ILE A 198 14.91 0.46 1.82
CA ILE A 198 13.75 1.19 1.26
C ILE A 198 12.50 0.93 2.10
N CYS A 199 12.20 -0.34 2.41
CA CYS A 199 11.04 -0.69 3.23
C CYS A 199 11.12 -0.06 4.62
N TRP A 200 12.30 -0.12 5.25
CA TRP A 200 12.56 0.53 6.53
C TRP A 200 12.38 2.05 6.44
N GLY A 201 12.95 2.70 5.42
CA GLY A 201 12.87 4.16 5.27
C GLY A 201 11.44 4.68 5.03
N PHE A 202 10.56 3.89 4.40
CA PHE A 202 9.14 4.23 4.27
C PHE A 202 8.31 3.92 5.53
N TYR A 203 8.73 2.94 6.32
CA TYR A 203 8.06 2.57 7.57
C TYR A 203 8.45 3.46 8.76
N GLY A 204 9.70 3.91 8.81
CA GLY A 204 10.23 4.76 9.89
C GLY A 204 9.47 6.09 10.06
N SER A 205 9.48 6.61 11.27
CA SER A 205 8.80 7.88 11.62
C SER A 205 9.44 9.09 10.92
N ASP A 206 10.78 9.15 10.89
CA ASP A 206 11.54 10.21 10.22
C ASP A 206 11.92 9.79 8.80
N LYS A 207 11.01 10.07 7.86
CA LYS A 207 11.16 9.72 6.45
C LYS A 207 12.16 10.65 5.77
N ASN A 208 13.42 10.24 5.68
CA ASN A 208 14.44 10.97 4.91
C ASN A 208 14.26 10.73 3.41
N ILE A 209 13.53 11.63 2.75
CA ILE A 209 13.17 11.50 1.33
C ILE A 209 14.41 11.54 0.42
N ASP A 210 15.45 12.31 0.77
CA ASP A 210 16.67 12.41 -0.03
C ASP A 210 17.43 11.07 -0.05
N GLU A 211 17.54 10.45 1.13
CA GLU A 211 18.14 9.13 1.29
C GLU A 211 17.35 8.04 0.58
N LEU A 212 16.00 8.02 0.75
CA LEU A 212 15.12 7.09 0.05
C LEU A 212 15.29 7.16 -1.47
N ARG A 213 15.44 8.37 -2.02
CA ARG A 213 15.70 8.55 -3.46
C ARG A 213 17.03 7.97 -3.87
N GLY A 214 18.08 8.23 -3.10
CA GLY A 214 19.40 7.64 -3.32
C GLY A 214 19.31 6.12 -3.41
N LEU A 215 18.66 5.49 -2.42
CA LEU A 215 18.44 4.04 -2.39
C LEU A 215 17.62 3.53 -3.58
N LEU A 216 16.55 4.24 -3.97
CA LEU A 216 15.71 3.89 -5.11
C LEU A 216 16.46 3.99 -6.45
N PHE A 217 17.27 5.04 -6.64
CA PHE A 217 18.11 5.19 -7.82
C PHE A 217 19.17 4.09 -7.90
N GLU A 218 19.85 3.81 -6.78
CA GLU A 218 20.84 2.73 -6.70
C GLU A 218 20.20 1.37 -7.02
N SER A 219 19.02 1.09 -6.47
CA SER A 219 18.28 -0.14 -6.76
C SER A 219 17.86 -0.23 -8.24
N LEU A 220 17.46 0.89 -8.85
CA LEU A 220 17.11 0.97 -10.28
C LEU A 220 18.32 0.70 -11.19
N GLU A 221 19.50 1.19 -10.85
CA GLU A 221 20.72 0.93 -11.61
C GLU A 221 21.16 -0.53 -11.45
N LEU A 222 21.15 -1.07 -10.22
CA LEU A 222 21.52 -2.46 -9.97
C LEU A 222 20.60 -3.45 -10.70
N ILE A 223 19.28 -3.21 -10.71
CA ILE A 223 18.39 -4.14 -11.42
C ILE A 223 18.55 -4.09 -12.94
N ARG A 224 19.05 -3.00 -13.54
CA ARG A 224 19.28 -3.00 -15.01
C ARG A 224 20.23 -4.12 -15.42
N GLY A 225 21.29 -4.32 -14.64
CA GLY A 225 22.32 -5.34 -14.86
C GLY A 225 22.00 -6.75 -14.35
N LEU A 226 20.84 -6.96 -13.69
CA LEU A 226 20.45 -8.29 -13.21
C LEU A 226 19.96 -9.17 -14.37
N GLU A 227 20.70 -10.21 -14.72
CA GLU A 227 20.24 -11.28 -15.60
C GLU A 227 19.92 -12.52 -14.78
N GLN A 228 18.92 -13.29 -15.20
CA GLN A 228 18.61 -14.57 -14.57
C GLN A 228 19.86 -15.45 -14.69
N ALA A 229 20.32 -16.01 -13.58
CA ALA A 229 21.40 -16.98 -13.65
C ALA A 229 20.91 -18.22 -14.39
N TYR A 230 21.66 -18.63 -15.43
CA TYR A 230 21.39 -19.74 -16.34
C TYR A 230 20.49 -20.86 -15.77
N GLU A 231 19.45 -21.24 -16.53
CA GLU A 231 18.65 -22.44 -16.32
C GLU A 231 19.57 -23.65 -16.10
N PHE A 232 19.69 -24.20 -14.88
CA PHE A 232 20.05 -25.59 -14.49
C PHE A 232 20.44 -25.59 -12.99
N SER A 233 19.87 -26.41 -12.08
CA SER A 233 19.10 -27.65 -12.18
C SER A 233 17.67 -27.45 -11.64
N GLU A 234 16.66 -27.45 -12.54
CA GLU A 234 15.25 -27.31 -12.15
C GLU A 234 14.87 -28.31 -11.05
N SER A 235 15.36 -29.55 -11.12
CA SER A 235 14.99 -30.61 -10.17
C SER A 235 15.39 -30.33 -8.71
N LEU A 236 16.54 -29.69 -8.46
CA LEU A 236 17.00 -29.44 -7.08
C LEU A 236 16.44 -28.13 -6.54
N VAL A 237 16.32 -27.10 -7.39
CA VAL A 237 15.64 -25.86 -7.02
C VAL A 237 14.17 -26.14 -6.73
N ASP A 238 13.47 -26.89 -7.59
CA ASP A 238 12.07 -27.26 -7.37
C ASP A 238 11.90 -28.10 -6.11
N SER A 239 12.90 -28.90 -5.71
CA SER A 239 12.81 -29.62 -4.43
C SER A 239 12.86 -28.68 -3.20
N ALA A 240 13.46 -27.49 -3.32
CA ALA A 240 13.50 -26.48 -2.26
C ALA A 240 12.20 -25.68 -2.09
N PHE A 241 11.26 -25.79 -3.05
CA PHE A 241 9.98 -25.10 -3.04
C PHE A 241 8.82 -26.08 -3.23
N ASN A 242 7.81 -25.99 -2.38
CA ASN A 242 6.65 -26.86 -2.47
C ASN A 242 5.38 -26.06 -2.24
N PHE A 243 4.58 -25.93 -3.29
CA PHE A 243 3.30 -25.18 -3.27
C PHE A 243 2.29 -25.74 -2.28
N ASN A 244 2.43 -27.04 -1.97
CA ASN A 244 1.57 -27.72 -1.02
C ASN A 244 2.06 -27.61 0.43
N LEU A 245 3.19 -26.94 0.72
CA LEU A 245 3.59 -26.64 2.11
C LEU A 245 2.51 -25.85 2.85
N SER A 246 1.78 -25.00 2.12
CA SER A 246 0.62 -24.29 2.65
C SER A 246 -0.48 -25.22 3.20
N ASN A 247 -0.59 -26.45 2.68
CA ASN A 247 -1.56 -27.46 3.17
C ASN A 247 -1.15 -28.09 4.51
N LEU A 248 0.15 -28.07 4.83
CA LEU A 248 0.66 -28.56 6.13
C LEU A 248 0.46 -27.54 7.26
N ILE A 249 0.16 -26.30 6.89
CA ILE A 249 -0.08 -25.21 7.82
C ILE A 249 -1.58 -25.11 8.05
N SER A 250 -2.01 -24.87 9.29
CA SER A 250 -3.43 -24.70 9.60
C SER A 250 -4.02 -23.54 8.79
N GLY A 251 -4.80 -23.85 7.76
CA GLY A 251 -5.45 -22.90 6.88
C GLY A 251 -6.96 -23.10 6.88
N GLN A 252 -7.71 -22.00 6.79
CA GLN A 252 -9.17 -22.02 6.61
C GLN A 252 -9.57 -21.76 5.15
N VAL A 253 -8.59 -21.65 4.26
CA VAL A 253 -8.79 -21.24 2.87
C VAL A 253 -8.53 -22.44 1.96
N PRO A 254 -9.40 -22.68 0.96
CA PRO A 254 -9.18 -23.71 -0.05
C PRO A 254 -7.83 -23.55 -0.77
N PRO A 255 -7.23 -24.63 -1.28
CA PRO A 255 -6.04 -24.55 -2.12
C PRO A 255 -6.35 -23.76 -3.39
N ARG A 256 -5.50 -22.76 -3.72
CA ARG A 256 -5.61 -21.97 -4.95
C ARG A 256 -4.30 -22.06 -5.74
N PRO A 257 -4.32 -22.55 -6.99
CA PRO A 257 -3.15 -22.47 -7.85
C PRO A 257 -2.92 -21.03 -8.27
N ILE A 258 -1.68 -20.54 -8.14
CA ILE A 258 -1.24 -19.25 -8.66
C ILE A 258 -0.33 -19.50 -9.86
N GLU A 259 -0.51 -18.72 -10.92
CA GLU A 259 0.43 -18.68 -12.03
C GLU A 259 1.64 -17.81 -11.64
N HIS A 260 2.79 -18.47 -11.48
CA HIS A 260 4.05 -17.80 -11.18
C HIS A 260 4.64 -17.13 -12.42
N TRP A 261 5.31 -16.01 -12.20
CA TRP A 261 5.92 -15.19 -13.24
C TRP A 261 7.34 -15.66 -13.54
N ASP A 262 7.74 -15.50 -14.80
CA ASP A 262 9.13 -15.63 -15.19
C ASP A 262 9.99 -14.48 -14.62
N PHE A 263 11.30 -14.69 -14.62
CA PHE A 263 12.24 -13.70 -14.08
C PHE A 263 12.18 -12.37 -14.85
N ALA A 264 11.94 -12.41 -16.16
CA ALA A 264 11.85 -11.20 -16.99
C ALA A 264 10.66 -10.31 -16.60
N LYS A 265 9.49 -10.91 -16.39
CA LYS A 265 8.28 -10.22 -15.93
C LYS A 265 8.45 -9.71 -14.50
N VAL A 266 9.06 -10.49 -13.61
CA VAL A 266 9.41 -10.06 -12.25
C VAL A 266 10.33 -8.84 -12.27
N LYS A 267 11.42 -8.90 -13.04
CA LYS A 267 12.39 -7.80 -13.20
C LYS A 267 11.70 -6.53 -13.68
N GLN A 268 10.81 -6.65 -14.67
CA GLN A 268 10.04 -5.52 -15.19
C GLN A 268 9.05 -4.95 -14.15
N ASN A 269 8.36 -5.82 -13.41
CA ASN A 269 7.44 -5.41 -12.36
C ASN A 269 8.15 -4.74 -11.19
N TYR A 270 9.31 -5.25 -10.76
CA TYR A 270 10.13 -4.59 -9.74
C TYR A 270 10.65 -3.23 -10.19
N LYS A 271 11.08 -3.11 -11.46
CA LYS A 271 11.45 -1.81 -12.05
C LYS A 271 10.29 -0.82 -12.03
N ASN A 272 9.07 -1.27 -12.32
CA ASN A 272 7.86 -0.44 -12.24
C ASN A 272 7.56 -0.05 -10.78
N PHE A 273 7.68 -0.99 -9.84
CA PHE A 273 7.55 -0.74 -8.40
C PHE A 273 8.50 0.36 -7.92
N LEU A 274 9.80 0.25 -8.25
CA LEU A 274 10.81 1.26 -7.89
C LEU A 274 10.52 2.62 -8.55
N LYS A 275 10.07 2.65 -9.81
CA LYS A 275 9.67 3.89 -10.49
C LYS A 275 8.46 4.55 -9.83
N SER A 276 7.46 3.77 -9.44
CA SER A 276 6.29 4.28 -8.70
C SER A 276 6.69 4.80 -7.32
N ALA A 277 7.58 4.11 -6.60
CA ALA A 277 8.13 4.58 -5.33
C ALA A 277 8.95 5.88 -5.50
N LEU A 278 9.74 5.98 -6.56
CA LEU A 278 10.47 7.20 -6.89
C LEU A 278 9.51 8.34 -7.26
N PHE A 279 8.45 8.06 -8.00
CA PHE A 279 7.42 9.04 -8.33
C PHE A 279 6.82 9.65 -7.05
N ILE A 280 6.41 8.83 -6.07
CA ILE A 280 5.81 9.36 -4.83
C ILE A 280 6.83 10.18 -4.02
N THR A 281 8.12 9.85 -4.04
CA THR A 281 9.14 10.67 -3.36
C THR A 281 9.33 12.05 -4.01
N ASN A 282 9.16 12.16 -5.34
CA ASN A 282 9.19 13.47 -6.03
C ASN A 282 8.02 14.35 -5.59
N VAL A 283 6.84 13.77 -5.35
CA VAL A 283 5.66 14.49 -4.83
C VAL A 283 5.97 15.12 -3.47
N VAL A 284 6.79 14.46 -2.64
CA VAL A 284 7.12 14.94 -1.28
C VAL A 284 8.23 15.99 -1.26
N GLN A 285 9.24 15.89 -2.13
CA GLN A 285 10.28 16.93 -2.22
C GLN A 285 9.77 18.23 -2.84
N ASN A 286 8.83 18.11 -3.77
CA ASN A 286 8.18 19.24 -4.44
C ASN A 286 6.65 19.12 -4.27
N PRO A 287 6.10 19.21 -3.04
CA PRO A 287 4.65 19.27 -2.90
C PRO A 287 4.10 20.51 -3.63
N PHE A 288 4.95 21.54 -3.77
CA PHE A 288 4.63 22.88 -4.24
C PHE A 288 5.52 23.33 -5.42
N GLY A 289 6.01 22.38 -6.23
CA GLY A 289 7.04 22.55 -7.26
C GLY A 289 7.37 23.97 -7.75
N LEU A 290 8.68 24.29 -7.66
CA LEU A 290 9.43 25.46 -8.13
C LEU A 290 9.82 26.44 -7.03
N THR A 291 10.97 27.07 -7.26
CA THR A 291 11.65 28.06 -6.40
C THR A 291 10.70 29.09 -5.77
N PRO A 292 11.10 29.79 -4.69
CA PRO A 292 10.29 30.80 -3.98
C PRO A 292 9.65 31.91 -4.86
N SER A 293 10.05 32.01 -6.14
CA SER A 293 9.51 32.93 -7.15
C SER A 293 8.34 32.38 -7.98
N ALA A 294 7.87 31.14 -7.76
CA ALA A 294 6.82 30.48 -8.56
C ALA A 294 5.66 29.95 -7.69
N THR A 295 5.28 30.70 -6.65
CA THR A 295 4.25 30.39 -5.65
C THR A 295 2.80 30.30 -6.16
N GLN A 296 2.55 30.39 -7.47
CA GLN A 296 1.20 30.41 -8.07
C GLN A 296 0.69 29.05 -8.60
N PHE A 297 1.45 27.94 -8.49
CA PHE A 297 1.16 26.66 -9.20
C PHE A 297 0.92 25.42 -8.30
N CYS A 298 0.59 25.59 -7.02
CA CYS A 298 0.96 24.62 -5.98
C CYS A 298 -0.10 23.61 -5.48
N GLY A 299 -1.41 23.89 -5.54
CA GLY A 299 -2.44 22.90 -5.11
C GLY A 299 -3.00 22.04 -6.25
N LEU A 300 -3.14 22.63 -7.45
CA LEU A 300 -3.43 21.92 -8.70
C LEU A 300 -2.37 20.87 -9.03
N SER A 301 -1.12 21.08 -8.64
CA SER A 301 -0.04 20.11 -8.88
C SER A 301 -0.26 18.84 -8.05
N LEU A 302 -0.58 18.94 -6.75
CA LEU A 302 -0.84 17.77 -5.90
C LEU A 302 -2.03 16.97 -6.41
N ASP A 303 -3.17 17.61 -6.72
CA ASP A 303 -4.33 16.90 -7.27
C ASP A 303 -4.04 16.29 -8.64
N LYS A 304 -3.35 17.00 -9.53
CA LYS A 304 -2.93 16.46 -10.85
C LYS A 304 -1.96 15.29 -10.68
N LEU A 305 -1.06 15.36 -9.70
CA LEU A 305 -0.11 14.29 -9.37
C LEU A 305 -0.84 13.08 -8.82
N LEU A 306 -1.79 13.25 -7.89
CA LEU A 306 -2.59 12.16 -7.35
C LEU A 306 -3.53 11.56 -8.40
N LYS A 307 -4.12 12.37 -9.28
CA LYS A 307 -4.91 11.90 -10.42
C LYS A 307 -4.06 11.13 -11.42
N SER A 308 -2.87 11.64 -11.77
CA SER A 308 -1.96 10.92 -12.66
C SER A 308 -1.47 9.62 -12.04
N TYR A 309 -1.18 9.61 -10.73
CA TYR A 309 -0.89 8.40 -9.97
C TYR A 309 -2.06 7.41 -10.00
N SER A 310 -3.29 7.87 -9.74
CA SER A 310 -4.50 7.05 -9.71
C SER A 310 -4.79 6.37 -11.06
N SER A 311 -4.39 7.01 -12.15
CA SER A 311 -4.56 6.49 -13.51
C SER A 311 -3.55 5.39 -13.86
N ALA A 312 -2.45 5.30 -13.11
CA ALA A 312 -1.43 4.27 -13.29
C ALA A 312 -1.76 3.01 -12.48
N LYS A 313 -1.47 1.84 -13.05
CA LYS A 313 -1.58 0.55 -12.34
C LYS A 313 -0.40 0.42 -11.36
N ASN A 314 -0.59 0.91 -10.14
CA ASN A 314 0.43 0.89 -9.09
C ASN A 314 0.30 -0.33 -8.17
N CYS A 315 1.43 -0.75 -7.61
CA CYS A 315 1.53 -1.78 -6.59
C CYS A 315 0.90 -1.28 -5.26
N THR A 316 0.16 -2.14 -4.57
CA THR A 316 -0.56 -1.81 -3.33
C THR A 316 0.38 -1.31 -2.22
N ILE A 317 1.59 -1.86 -2.12
CA ILE A 317 2.58 -1.40 -1.15
C ILE A 317 2.94 0.07 -1.39
N VAL A 318 3.15 0.47 -2.66
CA VAL A 318 3.47 1.87 -3.00
C VAL A 318 2.26 2.78 -2.73
N GLN A 319 1.04 2.28 -2.88
CA GLN A 319 -0.16 3.02 -2.47
C GLN A 319 -0.19 3.27 -0.95
N VAL A 320 0.16 2.27 -0.14
CA VAL A 320 0.28 2.43 1.32
C VAL A 320 1.39 3.41 1.68
N TRP A 321 2.54 3.34 1.01
CA TRP A 321 3.62 4.33 1.20
C TRP A 321 3.17 5.74 0.85
N LEU A 322 2.41 5.92 -0.23
CA LEU A 322 1.84 7.23 -0.55
C LEU A 322 0.86 7.69 0.51
N GLN A 323 0.00 6.81 1.03
CA GLN A 323 -0.92 7.14 2.12
C GLN A 323 -0.17 7.58 3.38
N SER A 324 0.92 6.89 3.73
CA SER A 324 1.72 7.21 4.92
C SER A 324 2.59 8.46 4.76
N LEU A 325 2.94 8.83 3.53
CA LEU A 325 3.54 10.13 3.23
C LEU A 325 2.49 11.23 3.28
N LEU A 326 1.29 11.02 2.74
CA LEU A 326 0.22 12.00 2.79
C LEU A 326 -0.24 12.26 4.22
N LEU A 327 -0.37 11.22 5.05
CA LEU A 327 -0.90 11.31 6.40
C LEU A 327 -0.04 10.54 7.39
N ASN A 328 0.55 11.23 8.36
CA ASN A 328 1.13 10.57 9.53
C ASN A 328 0.01 10.27 10.55
N ARG A 329 -0.38 9.00 10.67
CA ARG A 329 -1.51 8.57 11.51
C ARG A 329 -1.25 8.63 13.01
N SER A 330 0.01 8.61 13.44
CA SER A 330 0.34 8.66 14.87
C SER A 330 -0.18 9.95 15.54
N SER A 331 -0.47 10.99 14.75
CA SER A 331 -1.00 12.26 15.26
C SER A 331 -2.11 12.90 14.41
N ASN A 332 -2.40 12.43 13.19
CA ASN A 332 -3.22 13.16 12.19
C ASN A 332 -2.79 14.63 12.03
N SER A 333 -1.59 14.97 12.48
CA SER A 333 -1.19 16.34 12.75
C SER A 333 -0.24 16.85 11.70
N SER A 334 0.23 16.01 10.77
CA SER A 334 1.14 16.44 9.72
C SER A 334 0.96 15.70 8.40
N TYR A 335 1.17 16.45 7.32
CA TYR A 335 1.33 15.99 5.95
C TYR A 335 2.81 15.86 5.62
N PHE A 336 3.15 14.89 4.79
CA PHE A 336 4.52 14.70 4.28
C PHE A 336 5.57 14.47 5.37
N GLY A 337 5.13 14.04 6.56
CA GLY A 337 5.97 13.87 7.74
C GLY A 337 6.55 15.17 8.34
N LYS A 338 6.25 16.34 7.75
CA LYS A 338 6.91 17.61 8.11
C LYS A 338 5.95 18.79 8.32
N LEU A 339 4.86 18.85 7.57
CA LEU A 339 3.98 20.03 7.54
C LEU A 339 2.78 19.82 8.45
N PRO A 340 2.61 20.58 9.54
CA PRO A 340 1.44 20.45 10.39
C PRO A 340 0.14 20.63 9.60
N ALA A 341 -0.89 19.82 9.88
CA ALA A 341 -2.18 19.90 9.19
C ALA A 341 -2.84 21.28 9.36
N GLN A 342 -2.61 21.91 10.51
CA GLN A 342 -3.08 23.27 10.83
C GLN A 342 -2.41 24.36 9.97
N GLU A 343 -1.25 24.07 9.38
CA GLU A 343 -0.53 24.98 8.47
C GLU A 343 -0.79 24.59 7.01
N PHE A 344 -0.79 23.30 6.71
CA PHE A 344 -0.99 22.79 5.37
C PHE A 344 -2.36 23.17 4.79
N ILE A 345 -3.45 23.06 5.57
CA ILE A 345 -4.80 23.28 5.07
C ILE A 345 -5.05 24.74 4.73
N PRO A 346 -4.76 25.71 5.63
CA PRO A 346 -4.84 27.12 5.26
C PRO A 346 -3.98 27.40 4.02
N MET A 347 -2.72 26.97 3.99
CA MET A 347 -1.84 27.19 2.83
C MET A 347 -2.39 26.57 1.53
N TYR A 348 -3.08 25.43 1.63
CA TYR A 348 -3.70 24.75 0.50
C TYR A 348 -5.02 25.42 0.05
N ILE A 349 -5.72 26.09 0.96
CA ILE A 349 -6.93 26.89 0.69
C ILE A 349 -6.55 28.28 0.18
N ASP A 350 -5.51 28.89 0.74
CA ASP A 350 -4.90 30.14 0.26
C ASP A 350 -4.37 29.98 -1.16
N TRP A 351 -4.07 28.76 -1.61
CA TRP A 351 -3.78 28.52 -3.01
C TRP A 351 -5.04 28.60 -3.90
N PHE A 352 -6.20 28.22 -3.37
CA PHE A 352 -7.50 28.36 -4.05
C PHE A 352 -7.96 29.83 -4.07
N ASP A 353 -7.57 30.63 -3.08
CA ASP A 353 -7.90 32.04 -2.94
C ASP A 353 -6.76 32.98 -3.36
N LEU A 354 -6.95 33.76 -4.43
CA LEU A 354 -5.94 34.70 -4.93
C LEU A 354 -5.90 36.05 -4.17
N SER A 355 -6.74 36.26 -3.15
CA SER A 355 -6.81 37.52 -2.39
C SER A 355 -5.77 37.59 -1.26
N ASP A 356 -5.31 38.79 -0.90
CA ASP A 356 -4.32 39.06 0.17
C ASP A 356 -4.92 39.42 1.55
N GLU A 357 -6.24 39.50 1.66
CA GLU A 357 -6.93 40.04 2.85
C GLU A 357 -7.05 39.02 3.99
N GLY A 358 -6.68 39.39 5.22
CA GLY A 358 -6.96 38.60 6.45
C GLY A 358 -5.98 37.47 6.79
N LYS A 359 -4.92 37.28 5.99
CA LYS A 359 -4.01 36.13 6.03
C LYS A 359 -3.29 35.88 7.36
N GLU A 360 -2.93 36.93 8.09
CA GLU A 360 -2.23 36.80 9.39
C GLU A 360 -3.15 36.34 10.53
N GLU A 361 -4.48 36.47 10.40
CA GLU A 361 -5.45 36.18 11.46
C GLU A 361 -6.03 34.75 11.41
N TRP A 362 -5.78 34.01 10.32
CA TRP A 362 -6.38 32.69 10.06
C TRP A 362 -5.54 31.50 10.53
N THR A 363 -4.31 31.76 10.98
CA THR A 363 -3.38 30.75 11.48
C THR A 363 -3.09 30.98 12.97
N GLY A 364 -3.07 29.91 13.78
CA GLY A 364 -2.63 29.98 15.19
C GLY A 364 -3.69 30.27 16.26
N ASN A 365 -4.97 30.48 15.94
CA ASN A 365 -6.03 30.68 16.94
C ASN A 365 -6.73 29.37 17.38
N ASP A 366 -6.90 29.18 18.68
CA ASP A 366 -7.66 28.08 19.29
C ASP A 366 -9.11 27.97 18.81
N TYR A 367 -9.77 29.10 18.49
CA TYR A 367 -11.15 29.08 17.98
C TYR A 367 -11.27 28.58 16.54
N LEU A 368 -10.20 28.66 15.75
CA LEU A 368 -10.16 28.17 14.37
C LEU A 368 -9.79 26.69 14.28
N LYS A 369 -9.15 26.12 15.31
CA LYS A 369 -8.72 24.71 15.34
C LYS A 369 -9.85 23.72 15.03
N PRO A 370 -11.07 23.83 15.59
CA PRO A 370 -12.18 22.91 15.27
C PRO A 370 -12.61 23.00 13.81
N ILE A 371 -12.62 24.21 13.23
CA ILE A 371 -12.96 24.45 11.82
C ILE A 371 -11.92 23.76 10.92
N TRP A 372 -10.64 24.05 11.14
CA TRP A 372 -9.55 23.44 10.38
C TRP A 372 -9.48 21.93 10.55
N THR A 373 -9.81 21.39 11.72
CA THR A 373 -9.91 19.95 11.95
C THR A 373 -11.05 19.32 11.14
N GLY A 374 -12.20 19.99 11.06
CA GLY A 374 -13.32 19.56 10.23
C GLY A 374 -12.95 19.54 8.74
N VAL A 375 -12.30 20.60 8.25
CA VAL A 375 -11.82 20.69 6.86
C VAL A 375 -10.74 19.64 6.58
N ASN A 376 -9.80 19.43 7.50
CA ASN A 376 -8.75 18.41 7.44
C ASN A 376 -9.34 17.02 7.21
N THR A 377 -10.36 16.68 7.98
CA THR A 377 -10.99 15.36 7.93
C THR A 377 -11.58 15.09 6.54
N LEU A 378 -12.33 16.06 6.00
CA LEU A 378 -12.88 15.97 4.63
C LEU A 378 -11.79 15.88 3.56
N MET A 379 -10.76 16.72 3.68
CA MET A 379 -9.63 16.74 2.76
C MET A 379 -8.87 15.41 2.75
N ASN A 380 -8.61 14.84 3.92
CA ASN A 380 -7.90 13.58 4.06
C ASN A 380 -8.67 12.42 3.44
N GLU A 381 -9.98 12.35 3.68
CA GLU A 381 -10.83 11.35 3.02
C GLU A 381 -10.77 11.47 1.49
N GLY A 382 -10.77 12.70 0.96
CA GLY A 382 -10.65 12.98 -0.48
C GLY A 382 -9.28 12.61 -1.06
N LEU A 383 -8.19 13.07 -0.44
CA LEU A 383 -6.81 12.82 -0.91
C LEU A 383 -6.45 11.33 -0.84
N VAL A 384 -6.78 10.66 0.27
CA VAL A 384 -6.54 9.22 0.42
C VAL A 384 -7.37 8.42 -0.57
N ASN A 385 -8.55 8.90 -0.98
CA ASN A 385 -9.35 8.20 -1.98
C ASN A 385 -8.56 7.95 -3.27
N TYR A 386 -7.80 8.92 -3.78
CA TYR A 386 -6.99 8.78 -5.00
C TYR A 386 -5.90 7.70 -4.93
N THR A 387 -5.53 7.26 -3.73
CA THR A 387 -4.52 6.21 -3.53
C THR A 387 -5.10 4.79 -3.63
N LYS A 388 -6.43 4.64 -3.54
CA LYS A 388 -7.12 3.34 -3.53
C LYS A 388 -7.19 2.74 -4.94
N ASN A 389 -7.57 1.47 -5.06
CA ASN A 389 -7.89 0.90 -6.37
C ASN A 389 -9.07 1.64 -7.04
N VAL A 390 -9.15 1.59 -8.38
CA VAL A 390 -10.13 2.37 -9.16
C VAL A 390 -11.59 2.06 -8.80
N SER A 391 -11.91 0.80 -8.50
CA SER A 391 -13.25 0.40 -8.06
C SER A 391 -13.61 0.99 -6.70
N ARG A 392 -12.65 1.00 -5.76
CA ARG A 392 -12.80 1.54 -4.40
C ARG A 392 -12.81 3.06 -4.40
N GLN A 393 -11.99 3.71 -5.22
CA GLN A 393 -12.04 5.14 -5.48
C GLN A 393 -13.46 5.61 -5.79
N ARG A 394 -14.14 4.90 -6.70
CA ARG A 394 -15.52 5.22 -7.08
C ARG A 394 -16.51 4.95 -5.94
N ARG A 395 -16.42 3.80 -5.27
CA ARG A 395 -17.35 3.41 -4.19
C ARG A 395 -17.24 4.33 -2.97
N GLU A 396 -16.04 4.58 -2.50
CA GLU A 396 -15.78 5.46 -1.36
C GLU A 396 -16.03 6.92 -1.71
N GLY A 397 -15.67 7.36 -2.92
CA GLY A 397 -16.04 8.69 -3.42
C GLY A 397 -17.55 8.94 -3.38
N ASN A 398 -18.37 7.95 -3.77
CA ASN A 398 -19.83 8.06 -3.65
C ASN A 398 -20.30 8.18 -2.20
N LYS A 399 -19.69 7.45 -1.26
CA LYS A 399 -20.01 7.57 0.17
C LYS A 399 -19.62 8.94 0.72
N LEU A 400 -18.46 9.45 0.32
CA LEU A 400 -17.94 10.77 0.70
C LEU A 400 -18.88 11.88 0.21
N VAL A 401 -19.27 11.88 -1.06
CA VAL A 401 -20.20 12.89 -1.62
C VAL A 401 -21.57 12.88 -0.91
N ARG A 402 -22.08 11.72 -0.49
CA ARG A 402 -23.35 11.61 0.26
C ARG A 402 -23.27 12.23 1.66
N LYS A 403 -22.13 12.11 2.34
CA LYS A 403 -21.91 12.67 3.68
C LYS A 403 -21.44 14.14 3.63
N TRP A 404 -20.94 14.58 2.48
CA TRP A 404 -20.31 15.89 2.28
C TRP A 404 -21.15 17.04 2.80
N GLN A 405 -22.44 17.08 2.44
CA GLN A 405 -23.32 18.19 2.83
C GLN A 405 -23.45 18.32 4.35
N THR A 406 -23.60 17.20 5.05
CA THR A 406 -23.70 17.17 6.52
C THR A 406 -22.41 17.63 7.19
N GLN A 407 -21.25 17.23 6.66
CA GLN A 407 -19.96 17.66 7.21
C GLN A 407 -19.71 19.15 6.96
N VAL A 408 -20.02 19.65 5.75
CA VAL A 408 -19.95 21.09 5.44
C VAL A 408 -20.88 21.89 6.34
N SER A 409 -22.13 21.45 6.56
CA SER A 409 -23.04 22.18 7.45
C SER A 409 -22.53 22.27 8.90
N ASN A 410 -21.89 21.21 9.40
CA ASN A 410 -21.28 21.23 10.73
C ASN A 410 -20.11 22.23 10.79
N ILE A 411 -19.28 22.31 9.75
CA ILE A 411 -18.19 23.29 9.66
C ILE A 411 -18.76 24.72 9.63
N MET A 412 -19.81 24.96 8.85
CA MET A 412 -20.45 26.28 8.77
C MET A 412 -21.07 26.71 10.10
N GLN A 413 -21.64 25.78 10.88
CA GLN A 413 -22.12 26.07 12.23
C GLN A 413 -20.99 26.48 13.18
N LEU A 414 -19.80 25.90 13.05
CA LEU A 414 -18.63 26.28 13.85
C LEU A 414 -18.15 27.69 13.52
N ILE A 415 -18.25 28.12 12.25
CA ILE A 415 -17.90 29.48 11.82
C ILE A 415 -18.88 30.51 12.41
N GLN A 416 -20.15 30.14 12.60
CA GLN A 416 -21.18 31.00 13.19
C GLN A 416 -21.11 31.10 14.74
N ASN A 417 -20.09 30.52 15.37
CA ASN A 417 -19.94 30.53 16.83
C ASN A 417 -19.71 31.95 17.36
N SER A 418 -20.41 32.32 18.44
CA SER A 418 -20.30 33.65 19.08
C SER A 418 -18.87 34.00 19.47
N ASN A 419 -18.09 33.03 19.97
CA ASN A 419 -16.72 33.28 20.42
C ASN A 419 -15.77 33.63 19.27
N LEU A 420 -16.01 33.08 18.06
CA LEU A 420 -15.22 33.41 16.88
C LEU A 420 -15.59 34.80 16.34
N ARG A 421 -16.89 35.13 16.38
CA ARG A 421 -17.40 36.46 16.02
C ARG A 421 -16.82 37.56 16.91
N ASP A 422 -16.75 37.29 18.22
CA ASP A 422 -16.16 38.21 19.19
C ASP A 422 -14.64 38.37 18.99
N TYR A 423 -13.95 37.31 18.54
CA TYR A 423 -12.52 37.36 18.24
C TYR A 423 -12.20 38.19 17.00
N LEU A 424 -12.85 37.89 15.86
CA LEU A 424 -12.52 38.54 14.58
C LEU A 424 -12.88 40.03 14.56
N SER A 425 -13.73 40.50 15.48
CA SER A 425 -14.09 41.93 15.66
C SER A 425 -14.61 42.64 14.38
N SER A 426 -14.88 41.90 13.31
CA SER A 426 -15.31 42.34 11.98
C SER A 426 -16.25 41.30 11.39
N GLU A 427 -17.45 41.72 10.99
CA GLU A 427 -18.40 40.84 10.30
C GLU A 427 -17.92 40.48 8.88
N ASP A 428 -17.20 41.40 8.22
CA ASP A 428 -16.70 41.19 6.86
C ASP A 428 -15.67 40.05 6.82
N LEU A 429 -14.78 39.95 7.81
CA LEU A 429 -13.80 38.87 7.91
C LEU A 429 -14.45 37.50 8.13
N LEU A 430 -15.55 37.46 8.88
CA LEU A 430 -16.30 36.22 9.13
C LEU A 430 -17.04 35.76 7.88
N ILE A 431 -17.62 36.70 7.13
CA ILE A 431 -18.27 36.44 5.83
C ILE A 431 -17.24 35.93 4.82
N ASN A 432 -16.07 36.57 4.75
CA ASN A 432 -14.98 36.18 3.85
C ASN A 432 -14.49 34.75 4.17
N LEU A 433 -14.21 34.44 5.44
CA LEU A 433 -13.79 33.10 5.86
C LEU A 433 -14.86 32.04 5.53
N SER A 434 -16.14 32.34 5.79
CA SER A 434 -17.25 31.44 5.47
C SER A 434 -17.33 31.15 3.97
N ASN A 435 -17.25 32.19 3.14
CA ASN A 435 -17.31 32.07 1.68
C ASN A 435 -16.11 31.30 1.13
N LEU A 436 -14.90 31.61 1.61
CA LEU A 436 -13.67 30.94 1.23
C LEU A 436 -13.75 29.43 1.48
N ILE A 437 -14.06 29.02 2.71
CA ILE A 437 -14.15 27.61 3.09
C ILE A 437 -15.27 26.92 2.30
N GLN A 438 -16.42 27.56 2.13
CA GLN A 438 -17.55 27.00 1.40
C GLN A 438 -17.21 26.76 -0.08
N ASN A 439 -16.58 27.74 -0.72
CA ASN A 439 -16.20 27.66 -2.12
C ASN A 439 -15.13 26.60 -2.36
N PHE A 440 -14.11 26.56 -1.51
CA PHE A 440 -13.07 25.54 -1.57
C PHE A 440 -13.64 24.12 -1.41
N LEU A 441 -14.51 23.91 -0.41
CA LEU A 441 -15.14 22.60 -0.21
C LEU A 441 -16.09 22.23 -1.36
N ASN A 442 -16.77 23.21 -1.97
CA ASN A 442 -17.58 22.97 -3.17
C ASN A 442 -16.72 22.57 -4.38
N TYR A 443 -15.60 23.25 -4.60
CA TYR A 443 -14.62 22.88 -5.62
C TYR A 443 -14.17 21.43 -5.44
N LYS A 444 -13.77 21.05 -4.22
CA LYS A 444 -13.34 19.68 -3.91
C LYS A 444 -14.43 18.64 -4.10
N LYS A 445 -15.67 18.97 -3.74
CA LYS A 445 -16.82 18.10 -4.00
C LYS A 445 -17.00 17.85 -5.50
N LEU A 446 -16.97 18.90 -6.32
CA LEU A 446 -17.11 18.79 -7.77
C LEU A 446 -15.97 17.99 -8.40
N GLU A 447 -14.76 18.15 -7.90
CA GLU A 447 -13.59 17.38 -8.33
C GLU A 447 -13.77 15.86 -8.09
N ILE A 448 -14.28 15.50 -6.92
CA ILE A 448 -14.60 14.10 -6.58
C ILE A 448 -15.75 13.58 -7.46
N MET A 449 -16.79 14.39 -7.69
CA MET A 449 -17.91 14.04 -8.56
C MET A 449 -17.46 13.82 -10.01
N GLU A 450 -16.62 14.70 -10.55
CA GLU A 450 -15.99 14.54 -11.86
C GLU A 450 -15.27 13.20 -11.95
N THR A 451 -14.44 12.89 -10.94
CA THR A 451 -13.71 11.62 -10.86
C THR A 451 -14.66 10.42 -10.89
N ILE A 452 -15.73 10.42 -10.07
CA ILE A 452 -16.72 9.33 -10.03
C ILE A 452 -17.36 9.09 -11.40
N LEU A 453 -17.70 10.17 -12.13
CA LEU A 453 -18.32 10.08 -13.45
C LEU A 453 -17.33 9.52 -14.48
N ARG A 454 -16.09 10.02 -14.50
CA ARG A 454 -15.02 9.49 -15.36
C ARG A 454 -14.77 8.00 -15.10
N LEU A 455 -14.70 7.60 -13.84
CA LEU A 455 -14.51 6.21 -13.46
C LEU A 455 -15.68 5.30 -13.85
N SER A 456 -16.88 5.85 -14.00
CA SER A 456 -18.03 5.08 -14.47
C SER A 456 -17.85 4.61 -15.92
N PHE A 457 -17.13 5.39 -16.74
CA PHE A 457 -16.75 4.98 -18.09
C PHE A 457 -15.60 3.97 -18.08
N SER A 458 -14.52 4.21 -17.30
CA SER A 458 -13.37 3.31 -17.28
C SER A 458 -13.69 1.92 -16.71
N LEU A 459 -14.62 1.84 -15.77
CA LEU A 459 -15.08 0.59 -15.16
C LEU A 459 -16.23 -0.08 -15.95
N ASN A 460 -16.60 0.46 -17.12
CA ASN A 460 -17.71 -0.06 -17.95
C ASN A 460 -19.01 -0.27 -17.15
N LEU A 461 -19.36 0.67 -16.27
CA LEU A 461 -20.59 0.58 -15.47
C LEU A 461 -21.82 1.11 -16.22
N VAL A 462 -21.60 1.74 -17.36
CA VAL A 462 -22.62 2.45 -18.13
C VAL A 462 -22.96 1.61 -19.37
N ASN A 463 -23.99 0.78 -19.25
CA ASN A 463 -24.27 -0.28 -20.23
C ASN A 463 -25.27 0.14 -21.32
N SER A 464 -26.12 1.13 -21.07
CA SER A 464 -27.13 1.58 -22.05
C SER A 464 -26.72 2.91 -22.70
N ARG A 465 -27.13 3.11 -23.97
CA ARG A 465 -26.93 4.38 -24.69
C ARG A 465 -27.55 5.56 -23.93
N LYS A 466 -28.68 5.34 -23.23
CA LYS A 466 -29.35 6.36 -22.43
C LYS A 466 -28.50 6.74 -21.21
N ASP A 467 -28.00 5.75 -20.47
CA ASP A 467 -27.15 6.00 -19.29
C ASP A 467 -25.83 6.67 -19.67
N TYR A 468 -25.31 6.35 -20.87
CA TYR A 468 -24.12 6.99 -21.43
C TYR A 468 -24.36 8.48 -21.67
N PHE A 469 -25.46 8.81 -22.34
CA PHE A 469 -25.84 10.19 -22.59
C PHE A 469 -26.10 10.98 -21.30
N VAL A 470 -26.81 10.38 -20.34
CA VAL A 470 -27.07 11.01 -19.02
C VAL A 470 -25.78 11.27 -18.26
N ASN A 471 -24.85 10.31 -18.21
CA ASN A 471 -23.56 10.51 -17.55
C ASN A 471 -22.73 11.61 -18.24
N LEU A 472 -22.76 11.69 -19.57
CA LEU A 472 -22.05 12.76 -20.29
C LEU A 472 -22.63 14.14 -20.00
N ILE A 473 -23.96 14.30 -20.02
CA ILE A 473 -24.60 15.56 -19.66
C ILE A 473 -24.25 15.96 -18.24
N TYR A 474 -24.29 15.01 -17.31
CA TYR A 474 -23.98 15.31 -15.91
C TYR A 474 -22.50 15.65 -15.72
N LEU A 475 -21.59 14.97 -16.43
CA LEU A 475 -20.17 15.32 -16.44
C LEU A 475 -19.95 16.72 -17.01
N GLU A 476 -20.58 17.05 -18.13
CA GLU A 476 -20.52 18.39 -18.71
C GLU A 476 -21.04 19.46 -17.73
N HIS A 477 -22.16 19.19 -17.06
CA HIS A 477 -22.72 20.08 -16.05
C HIS A 477 -21.74 20.31 -14.87
N VAL A 478 -21.16 19.24 -14.34
CA VAL A 478 -20.14 19.32 -13.26
C VAL A 478 -18.92 20.11 -13.71
N LEU A 479 -18.44 19.89 -14.93
CA LEU A 479 -17.30 20.62 -15.50
C LEU A 479 -17.59 22.11 -15.66
N ARG A 480 -18.80 22.48 -16.12
CA ARG A 480 -19.24 23.88 -16.23
C ARG A 480 -19.30 24.56 -14.87
N LEU A 481 -19.93 23.92 -13.87
CA LEU A 481 -19.97 24.45 -12.50
C LEU A 481 -18.58 24.65 -11.91
N ASN A 482 -17.67 23.70 -12.16
CA ASN A 482 -16.30 23.80 -11.70
C ASN A 482 -15.56 24.98 -12.38
N HIS A 483 -15.76 25.15 -13.69
CA HIS A 483 -15.20 26.27 -14.45
C HIS A 483 -15.74 27.63 -13.96
N ASP A 484 -17.04 27.74 -13.71
CA ASP A 484 -17.67 28.98 -13.22
C ASP A 484 -17.16 29.35 -11.82
N LEU A 485 -16.96 28.37 -10.93
CA LEU A 485 -16.35 28.60 -9.61
C LEU A 485 -14.93 29.15 -9.71
N ILE A 486 -14.11 28.61 -10.62
CA ILE A 486 -12.74 29.10 -10.85
C ILE A 486 -12.76 30.52 -11.43
N LEU A 487 -13.65 30.80 -12.39
CA LEU A 487 -13.74 32.12 -13.03
C LEU A 487 -14.15 33.21 -12.06
N ASN A 488 -15.18 32.96 -11.23
CA ASN A 488 -15.65 33.93 -10.24
C ASN A 488 -14.53 34.35 -9.28
N TYR A 489 -13.59 33.46 -8.99
CA TYR A 489 -12.41 33.73 -8.17
C TYR A 489 -11.33 34.55 -8.91
N SER A 490 -11.10 34.26 -10.20
CA SER A 490 -10.15 35.03 -11.02
C SER A 490 -10.60 36.46 -11.32
N SER A 491 -11.91 36.74 -11.26
CA SER A 491 -12.46 38.09 -11.41
C SER A 491 -12.41 38.92 -10.12
N LEU A 492 -12.36 38.27 -8.94
CA LEU A 492 -12.25 38.94 -7.64
C LEU A 492 -10.81 39.40 -7.34
N SER A 493 -9.79 38.85 -8.02
CA SER A 493 -8.38 39.28 -7.87
C SER A 493 -7.99 40.47 -8.75
N ASN A 494 -8.92 41.02 -9.54
CA ASN A 494 -8.71 42.19 -10.42
C ASN A 494 -9.48 43.45 -9.97
N LEU A 495 -10.09 43.41 -8.79
CA LEU A 495 -10.64 44.55 -8.05
C LEU A 495 -9.80 44.73 -6.78
#